data_AF-A0A1F6RGP6-F1
#
_entry.id   AF-A0A1F6RGP6-F1
#
_cell.length_a   1.000
_cell.length_b   1.000
_cell.length_c   1.000
_cell.angle_alpha   90.00
_cell.angle_beta   90.00
_cell.angle_gamma   90.00
#
_symmetry.space_group_name_H-M   'P 1'
#
loop_
_entity.id
_entity.type
_entity.pdbx_description
1 polymer ?
#
loop_
_entity_poly.entity_id
_entity_poly.type
_entity_poly.pdbx_seq_one_letter_code
_entity_poly.pdbx_strand_id
1 'polypeptide(L)'
;MNRVSPVSFVWGGNKNWANANKTTGAFSIASGLIGTTCGCIKACTDETSFLNKFFGFIQSIAYGFRNYFQYSLYSRKEDDDLGEDIHKRPFAAKFGEVACFIEKNVNPFALPIINLLGKRASESYNSISHLANALWWRGRLFLNRSNWEFPNKNLIYFLKDLFDSDIEEKDLAAKEIEKIIAPICGITGFFTTSVFNIIKASFKLVNRENKIINFLASVGTMTQHIDYLFRFSLTALINYQGGKSQSNNKLLASLGFTANTLNIALPLVEFFPSDNTFLGKFHRLYQELATGFTAAFFSTRRHFMGKEWLEKNVESVEEVVGKIVKAPEAVLV
;
A
#
# COMPACT_ATOMS: atom_id res chain seq x y z
N MET A 1 -32.40 24.56 0.78
CA MET A 1 -31.15 23.77 0.76
C MET A 1 -31.04 23.13 -0.61
N ASN A 2 -30.30 23.76 -1.53
CA ASN A 2 -30.20 23.28 -2.90
C ASN A 2 -29.33 22.02 -2.92
N ARG A 3 -29.94 20.89 -3.32
CA ARG A 3 -29.22 19.66 -3.66
C ARG A 3 -28.28 20.01 -4.80
N VAL A 4 -26.99 20.11 -4.49
CA VAL A 4 -25.94 20.23 -5.49
C VAL A 4 -26.02 18.99 -6.37
N SER A 5 -26.25 19.21 -7.67
CA SER A 5 -26.34 18.17 -8.68
C SER A 5 -25.17 17.18 -8.54
N PRO A 6 -25.38 15.86 -8.67
CA PRO A 6 -24.27 14.92 -8.65
C PRO A 6 -23.46 15.17 -9.93
N VAL A 7 -22.42 15.98 -9.81
CA VAL A 7 -21.45 16.15 -10.88
C VAL A 7 -20.94 14.76 -11.21
N SER A 8 -21.11 14.35 -12.46
CA SER A 8 -20.52 13.16 -13.06
C SER A 8 -19.00 13.29 -13.02
N PHE A 9 -18.39 13.05 -11.86
CA PHE A 9 -16.95 13.10 -11.69
C PHE A 9 -16.34 11.78 -12.17
N VAL A 10 -15.66 11.83 -13.32
CA VAL A 10 -14.76 10.76 -13.77
C VAL A 10 -13.43 10.95 -13.03
N TRP A 11 -13.36 10.41 -11.81
CA TRP A 11 -12.14 10.44 -10.99
C TRP A 11 -11.05 9.57 -11.63
N GLY A 12 -9.80 10.08 -11.68
CA GLY A 12 -8.71 9.51 -12.50
C GLY A 12 -8.61 10.01 -13.95
N GLY A 13 -9.42 11.00 -14.36
CA GLY A 13 -9.52 11.45 -15.75
C GLY A 13 -8.79 12.74 -16.15
N ASN A 14 -7.86 13.28 -15.35
CA ASN A 14 -7.21 14.56 -15.69
C ASN A 14 -5.67 14.53 -15.65
N LYS A 15 -5.08 15.41 -16.47
CA LYS A 15 -3.62 15.52 -16.66
C LYS A 15 -2.86 15.87 -15.38
N ASN A 16 -3.46 16.63 -14.47
CA ASN A 16 -2.84 17.03 -13.20
C ASN A 16 -2.74 15.87 -12.20
N TRP A 17 -3.73 14.99 -12.18
CA TRP A 17 -3.70 13.75 -11.41
C TRP A 17 -2.60 12.83 -11.95
N ALA A 18 -2.53 12.65 -13.27
CA ALA A 18 -1.58 11.75 -13.89
C ALA A 18 -0.12 12.22 -13.73
N ASN A 19 0.14 13.53 -13.93
CA ASN A 19 1.45 14.14 -13.71
C ASN A 19 1.95 14.00 -12.28
N ALA A 20 1.07 14.20 -11.29
CA ALA A 20 1.45 14.03 -9.90
C ALA A 20 1.68 12.56 -9.54
N ASN A 21 0.85 11.63 -10.01
CA ASN A 21 1.09 10.19 -9.80
C ASN A 21 2.43 9.75 -10.38
N LYS A 22 2.78 10.22 -11.58
CA LYS A 22 4.10 10.00 -12.19
C LYS A 22 5.22 10.59 -11.34
N THR A 23 5.12 11.86 -10.96
CA THR A 23 6.23 12.60 -10.32
C THR A 23 6.38 12.24 -8.84
N THR A 24 5.31 12.41 -8.06
CA THR A 24 5.27 12.08 -6.63
C THR A 24 5.43 10.58 -6.40
N GLY A 25 4.91 9.73 -7.30
CA GLY A 25 5.16 8.30 -7.27
C GLY A 25 6.64 7.95 -7.39
N ALA A 26 7.37 8.60 -8.30
CA ALA A 26 8.81 8.41 -8.45
C ALA A 26 9.60 8.84 -7.19
N PHE A 27 9.25 9.98 -6.58
CA PHE A 27 9.85 10.41 -5.31
C PHE A 27 9.55 9.45 -4.15
N SER A 28 8.33 8.89 -4.11
CA SER A 28 7.96 7.86 -3.14
C SER A 28 8.80 6.59 -3.33
N ILE A 29 9.04 6.15 -4.57
CA ILE A 29 9.92 5.01 -4.87
C ILE A 29 11.34 5.28 -4.37
N ALA A 30 11.94 6.41 -4.76
CA ALA A 30 13.31 6.75 -4.38
C ALA A 30 13.49 6.82 -2.86
N SER A 31 12.57 7.50 -2.16
CA SER A 31 12.59 7.63 -0.70
C SER A 31 12.37 6.26 -0.03
N GLY A 32 11.49 5.43 -0.58
CA GLY A 32 11.27 4.06 -0.10
C GLY A 32 12.51 3.18 -0.23
N LEU A 33 13.21 3.22 -1.36
CA LEU A 33 14.45 2.47 -1.59
C LEU A 33 15.54 2.86 -0.60
N ILE A 34 15.76 4.17 -0.40
CA ILE A 34 16.73 4.66 0.59
C ILE A 34 16.36 4.17 1.99
N GLY A 35 15.08 4.28 2.36
CA GLY A 35 14.58 3.82 3.66
C GLY A 35 14.81 2.33 3.89
N THR A 36 14.47 1.49 2.91
CA THR A 36 14.65 0.04 3.00
C THR A 36 16.12 -0.35 3.04
N THR A 37 16.97 0.23 2.20
CA THR A 37 18.41 -0.04 2.23
C THR A 37 19.01 0.31 3.59
N CYS A 38 18.68 1.48 4.14
CA CYS A 38 19.15 1.88 5.46
C CYS A 38 18.60 0.97 6.56
N GLY A 39 17.34 0.56 6.48
CA GLY A 39 16.72 -0.41 7.39
C GLY A 39 17.42 -1.76 7.38
N CYS A 40 17.76 -2.30 6.20
CA CYS A 40 18.51 -3.55 6.07
C CYS A 40 19.91 -3.44 6.68
N ILE A 41 20.63 -2.34 6.43
CA ILE A 41 21.96 -2.11 7.03
C ILE A 41 21.82 -2.04 8.56
N LYS A 42 20.88 -1.25 9.07
CA LYS A 42 20.57 -1.13 10.50
C LYS A 42 20.26 -2.51 11.12
N ALA A 43 19.44 -3.33 10.47
CA ALA A 43 19.05 -4.65 10.96
C ALA A 43 20.25 -5.61 11.16
N CYS A 44 21.29 -5.46 10.33
CA CYS A 44 22.51 -6.25 10.39
C CYS A 44 23.54 -5.71 11.41
N THR A 45 23.43 -4.44 11.79
CA THR A 45 24.32 -3.78 12.76
C THR A 45 23.86 -3.95 14.21
N ASP A 46 24.82 -3.83 15.14
CA ASP A 46 24.53 -3.95 16.58
C ASP A 46 23.86 -2.67 17.10
N GLU A 47 22.89 -2.81 18.00
CA GLU A 47 21.99 -1.72 18.41
C GLU A 47 22.71 -0.54 19.10
N THR A 48 23.85 -0.80 19.73
CA THR A 48 24.67 0.22 20.39
C THR A 48 25.59 0.98 19.43
N SER A 49 25.78 0.46 18.21
CA SER A 49 26.73 1.03 17.25
C SER A 49 26.27 2.38 16.68
N PHE A 50 27.24 3.22 16.34
CA PHE A 50 26.98 4.47 15.62
C PHE A 50 26.27 4.22 14.28
N LEU A 51 26.67 3.17 13.54
CA LEU A 51 26.06 2.81 12.26
C LEU A 51 24.57 2.51 12.41
N ASN A 52 24.15 1.78 13.45
CA ASN A 52 22.74 1.50 13.70
C ASN A 52 21.93 2.78 13.88
N LYS A 53 22.43 3.71 14.71
CA LYS A 53 21.77 5.00 14.97
C LYS A 53 21.72 5.88 13.72
N PHE A 54 22.84 5.97 12.99
CA PHE A 54 22.96 6.78 11.78
C PHE A 54 22.02 6.28 10.67
N PHE A 55 22.06 4.99 10.35
CA PHE A 55 21.17 4.41 9.35
C PHE A 55 19.71 4.38 9.82
N GLY A 56 19.46 4.24 11.13
CA GLY A 56 18.11 4.40 11.71
C GLY A 56 17.54 5.81 11.53
N PHE A 57 18.36 6.84 11.70
CA PHE A 57 17.97 8.23 11.47
C PHE A 57 17.64 8.48 9.98
N ILE A 58 18.51 8.06 9.06
CA ILE A 58 18.27 8.19 7.62
C ILE A 58 17.03 7.40 7.20
N GLN A 59 16.87 6.17 7.70
CA GLN A 59 15.69 5.35 7.47
C GLN A 59 14.41 6.10 7.87
N SER A 60 14.37 6.69 9.05
CA SER A 60 13.21 7.47 9.54
C SER A 60 12.89 8.67 8.64
N ILE A 61 13.91 9.42 8.20
CA ILE A 61 13.72 10.54 7.28
C ILE A 61 13.15 10.06 5.95
N ALA A 62 13.75 9.02 5.38
CA ALA A 62 13.39 8.49 4.08
C ALA A 62 11.95 7.94 4.06
N TYR A 63 11.56 7.17 5.09
CA TYR A 63 10.17 6.72 5.24
C TYR A 63 9.20 7.86 5.55
N GLY A 64 9.61 8.88 6.31
CA GLY A 64 8.82 10.10 6.51
C GLY A 64 8.49 10.81 5.19
N PHE A 65 9.50 11.05 4.34
CA PHE A 65 9.29 11.65 3.01
C PHE A 65 8.47 10.76 2.09
N ARG A 66 8.75 9.45 2.07
CA ARG A 66 7.94 8.49 1.32
C ARG A 66 6.46 8.62 1.71
N ASN A 67 6.16 8.58 3.01
CA ASN A 67 4.78 8.66 3.50
C ASN A 67 4.17 10.01 3.14
N TYR A 68 4.89 11.12 3.29
CA TYR A 68 4.43 12.43 2.84
C TYR A 68 4.02 12.41 1.35
N PHE A 69 4.88 11.90 0.46
CA PHE A 69 4.60 11.81 -0.97
C PHE A 69 3.41 10.88 -1.26
N GLN A 70 3.41 9.69 -0.66
CA GLN A 70 2.37 8.68 -0.85
C GLN A 70 0.99 9.21 -0.43
N TYR A 71 0.90 9.87 0.73
CA TYR A 71 -0.36 10.41 1.24
C TYR A 71 -0.76 11.72 0.57
N SER A 72 0.19 12.47 0.02
CA SER A 72 -0.12 13.60 -0.87
C SER A 72 -0.81 13.14 -2.16
N LEU A 73 -0.64 11.89 -2.57
CA LEU A 73 -1.47 11.26 -3.60
C LEU A 73 -2.82 10.83 -3.02
N TYR A 74 -2.82 9.93 -2.03
CA TYR A 74 -4.06 9.32 -1.51
C TYR A 74 -5.08 10.29 -0.89
N SER A 75 -4.66 11.49 -0.47
CA SER A 75 -5.55 12.52 0.10
C SER A 75 -6.20 13.44 -0.93
N ARG A 76 -5.94 13.25 -2.23
CA ARG A 76 -6.53 14.12 -3.26
C ARG A 76 -7.98 13.75 -3.49
N LYS A 77 -8.81 14.78 -3.72
CA LYS A 77 -10.20 14.61 -4.16
C LYS A 77 -10.32 13.80 -5.45
N GLU A 78 -9.31 13.92 -6.30
CA GLU A 78 -9.22 13.25 -7.61
C GLU A 78 -8.79 11.79 -7.54
N ASP A 79 -8.52 11.28 -6.34
CA ASP A 79 -7.99 9.95 -6.10
C ASP A 79 -9.05 9.00 -5.57
N ASP A 80 -9.01 7.75 -6.05
CA ASP A 80 -10.02 6.72 -5.81
C ASP A 80 -10.24 6.40 -4.32
N ASP A 81 -9.26 6.69 -3.45
CA ASP A 81 -9.22 6.09 -2.12
C ASP A 81 -9.91 6.91 -1.02
N LEU A 82 -9.66 8.22 -0.90
CA LEU A 82 -10.32 9.05 0.13
C LEU A 82 -11.56 9.78 -0.41
N GLY A 83 -11.53 10.22 -1.66
CA GLY A 83 -12.63 10.94 -2.31
C GLY A 83 -13.89 10.08 -2.44
N GLU A 84 -13.75 8.79 -2.77
CA GLU A 84 -14.87 7.85 -2.77
C GLU A 84 -15.35 7.51 -1.35
N ASP A 85 -14.42 7.34 -0.41
CA ASP A 85 -14.71 6.93 0.96
C ASP A 85 -15.53 7.98 1.71
N ILE A 86 -15.27 9.28 1.52
CA ILE A 86 -16.02 10.36 2.21
C ILE A 86 -17.53 10.26 1.94
N HIS A 87 -17.91 9.83 0.73
CA HIS A 87 -19.32 9.73 0.33
C HIS A 87 -19.91 8.33 0.53
N LYS A 88 -19.14 7.26 0.27
CA LYS A 88 -19.63 5.88 0.34
C LYS A 88 -19.42 5.24 1.72
N ARG A 89 -18.39 5.66 2.48
CA ARG A 89 -17.86 4.96 3.66
C ARG A 89 -17.33 5.96 4.71
N PRO A 90 -18.20 6.77 5.33
CA PRO A 90 -17.78 7.89 6.19
C PRO A 90 -16.94 7.48 7.40
N PHE A 91 -17.13 6.26 7.91
CA PHE A 91 -16.31 5.74 9.02
C PHE A 91 -14.86 5.45 8.60
N ALA A 92 -14.65 4.82 7.43
CA ALA A 92 -13.31 4.62 6.87
C ALA A 92 -12.64 5.95 6.50
N ALA A 93 -13.41 6.88 5.95
CA ALA A 93 -12.93 8.22 5.58
C ALA A 93 -12.32 8.97 6.77
N LYS A 94 -12.94 8.92 7.96
CA LYS A 94 -12.40 9.55 9.17
C LYS A 94 -11.02 9.01 9.55
N PHE A 95 -10.83 7.68 9.49
CA PHE A 95 -9.50 7.10 9.71
C PHE A 95 -8.51 7.54 8.62
N GLY A 96 -8.97 7.66 7.38
CA GLY A 96 -8.17 8.17 6.27
C GLY A 96 -7.71 9.61 6.46
N GLU A 97 -8.59 10.52 6.91
CA GLU A 97 -8.24 11.91 7.21
C GLU A 97 -7.18 12.00 8.31
N VAL A 98 -7.37 11.25 9.40
CA VAL A 98 -6.40 11.21 10.51
C VAL A 98 -5.07 10.61 10.04
N ALA A 99 -5.10 9.52 9.28
CA ALA A 99 -3.91 8.91 8.71
C ALA A 99 -3.16 9.90 7.80
N CYS A 100 -3.88 10.60 6.92
CA CYS A 100 -3.29 11.61 6.04
C CYS A 100 -2.64 12.75 6.83
N PHE A 101 -3.27 13.21 7.91
CA PHE A 101 -2.70 14.26 8.76
C PHE A 101 -1.41 13.80 9.44
N ILE A 102 -1.45 12.62 10.09
CA ILE A 102 -0.28 12.07 10.80
C ILE A 102 0.87 11.82 9.84
N GLU A 103 0.61 11.14 8.72
CA GLU A 103 1.65 10.71 7.78
C GLU A 103 2.30 11.87 7.02
N LYS A 104 1.55 12.97 6.77
CA LYS A 104 2.08 14.15 6.08
C LYS A 104 2.70 15.18 7.01
N ASN A 105 2.12 15.41 8.18
CA ASN A 105 2.48 16.57 9.00
C ASN A 105 3.19 16.19 10.30
N VAL A 106 3.02 14.96 10.80
CA VAL A 106 3.59 14.55 12.08
C VAL A 106 4.79 13.63 11.86
N ASN A 107 4.59 12.51 11.17
CA ASN A 107 5.60 11.46 10.98
C ASN A 107 6.92 11.94 10.35
N PRO A 108 6.93 12.84 9.36
CA PRO A 108 8.19 13.33 8.78
C PRO A 108 9.14 14.00 9.79
N PHE A 109 8.59 14.55 10.87
CA PHE A 109 9.37 15.21 11.93
C PHE A 109 9.51 14.34 13.18
N ALA A 110 8.43 13.66 13.56
CA ALA A 110 8.40 12.86 14.79
C ALA A 110 9.22 11.57 14.67
N LEU A 111 9.18 10.86 13.54
CA LEU A 111 9.90 9.59 13.36
C LEU A 111 11.43 9.75 13.53
N PRO A 112 12.09 10.76 12.93
CA PRO A 112 13.52 10.99 13.16
C PRO A 112 13.84 11.33 14.61
N ILE A 113 13.07 12.21 15.25
CA ILE A 113 13.31 12.65 16.64
C ILE A 113 13.14 11.47 17.62
N ILE A 114 12.05 10.72 17.49
CA ILE A 114 11.74 9.62 18.40
C ILE A 114 12.74 8.47 18.23
N ASN A 115 13.28 8.26 17.04
CA ASN A 115 14.35 7.30 16.83
C ASN A 115 15.59 7.60 17.71
N LEU A 116 15.91 8.89 17.89
CA LEU A 116 17.01 9.32 18.77
C LEU A 116 16.74 9.10 20.26
N LEU A 117 15.46 9.03 20.67
CA LEU A 117 15.06 8.75 22.06
C LEU A 117 15.20 7.26 22.43
N GLY A 118 15.59 6.41 21.48
CA GLY A 118 15.87 5.00 21.69
C GLY A 118 14.76 4.06 21.23
N LYS A 119 15.13 2.77 21.15
CA LYS A 119 14.31 1.70 20.56
C LYS A 119 12.88 1.63 21.12
N ARG A 120 12.74 1.68 22.45
CA ARG A 120 11.43 1.56 23.11
C ARG A 120 10.47 2.68 22.73
N ALA A 121 10.93 3.93 22.75
CA ALA A 121 10.11 5.08 22.36
C ALA A 121 9.71 4.99 20.88
N SER A 122 10.66 4.62 20.01
CA SER A 122 10.42 4.46 18.57
C SER A 122 9.41 3.37 18.26
N GLU A 123 9.52 2.19 18.85
CA GLU A 123 8.59 1.08 18.59
C GLU A 123 7.17 1.35 19.10
N SER A 124 7.03 1.96 20.28
CA SER A 124 5.74 2.36 20.81
C SER A 124 5.08 3.45 19.96
N TYR A 125 5.84 4.47 19.55
CA TYR A 125 5.32 5.51 18.67
C TYR A 125 4.88 4.97 17.31
N ASN A 126 5.68 4.11 16.68
CA ASN A 126 5.35 3.53 15.38
C ASN A 126 4.04 2.72 15.45
N SER A 127 3.82 2.00 16.55
CA SER A 127 2.60 1.20 16.74
C SER A 127 1.33 2.05 16.80
N ILE A 128 1.43 3.27 17.36
CA ILE A 128 0.29 4.18 17.56
C ILE A 128 0.10 5.11 16.35
N SER A 129 1.16 5.75 15.87
CA SER A 129 1.10 6.72 14.77
C SER A 129 0.58 6.09 13.48
N HIS A 130 0.89 4.83 13.22
CA HIS A 130 0.39 4.10 12.05
C HIS A 130 -0.96 3.41 12.28
N LEU A 131 -1.56 3.49 13.47
CA LEU A 131 -2.83 2.81 13.77
C LEU A 131 -3.97 3.33 12.88
N ALA A 132 -4.11 4.66 12.76
CA ALA A 132 -5.15 5.26 11.92
C ALA A 132 -5.03 4.81 10.46
N ASN A 133 -3.80 4.77 9.94
CA ASN A 133 -3.50 4.24 8.61
C ASN A 133 -3.92 2.77 8.50
N ALA A 134 -3.49 1.93 9.45
CA ALA A 134 -3.79 0.51 9.44
C ALA A 134 -5.31 0.24 9.47
N LEU A 135 -6.05 1.00 10.28
CA LEU A 135 -7.51 0.93 10.39
C LEU A 135 -8.22 1.49 9.15
N TRP A 136 -7.67 2.52 8.51
CA TRP A 136 -8.23 3.06 7.27
C TRP A 136 -8.25 2.01 6.14
N TRP A 137 -7.12 1.35 5.87
CA TRP A 137 -7.04 0.34 4.81
C TRP A 137 -7.98 -0.85 5.08
N ARG A 138 -8.03 -1.33 6.32
CA ARG A 138 -8.85 -2.50 6.69
C ARG A 138 -10.33 -2.15 6.79
N GLY A 139 -10.63 -0.95 7.28
CA GLY A 139 -11.96 -0.36 7.33
C GLY A 139 -12.59 -0.32 5.94
N ARG A 140 -11.81 0.08 4.93
CA ARG A 140 -12.25 0.03 3.54
C ARG A 140 -12.65 -1.36 3.11
N LEU A 141 -11.82 -2.38 3.36
CA LEU A 141 -12.08 -3.74 2.86
C LEU A 141 -13.42 -4.31 3.32
N PHE A 142 -13.80 -4.12 4.59
CA PHE A 142 -15.09 -4.63 5.08
C PHE A 142 -16.27 -3.68 4.81
N LEU A 143 -16.07 -2.36 4.80
CA LEU A 143 -17.14 -1.38 4.54
C LEU A 143 -17.45 -1.19 3.06
N ASN A 144 -16.60 -1.69 2.15
CA ASN A 144 -16.83 -1.60 0.71
C ASN A 144 -18.05 -2.42 0.25
N ARG A 145 -18.55 -3.35 1.07
CA ARG A 145 -19.59 -4.32 0.65
C ARG A 145 -20.59 -4.68 1.75
N SER A 146 -21.11 -3.67 2.47
CA SER A 146 -22.21 -3.87 3.43
C SER A 146 -23.53 -4.37 2.81
N ASN A 147 -23.62 -4.45 1.48
CA ASN A 147 -24.67 -5.18 0.75
C ASN A 147 -24.15 -6.55 0.35
N TRP A 148 -24.02 -7.43 1.34
CA TRP A 148 -23.51 -8.79 1.19
C TRP A 148 -24.54 -9.67 0.46
N GLU A 149 -24.24 -10.01 -0.79
CA GLU A 149 -24.76 -11.23 -1.41
C GLU A 149 -23.57 -12.20 -1.53
N PHE A 150 -23.63 -13.32 -0.81
CA PHE A 150 -22.67 -14.40 -1.03
C PHE A 150 -22.81 -14.85 -2.49
N PRO A 151 -21.71 -14.99 -3.26
CA PRO A 151 -21.80 -15.52 -4.59
C PRO A 151 -22.48 -16.90 -4.55
N ASN A 152 -23.41 -17.15 -5.47
CA ASN A 152 -24.12 -18.44 -5.59
C ASN A 152 -23.19 -19.64 -5.86
N LYS A 153 -21.92 -19.40 -6.26
CA LYS A 153 -20.90 -20.43 -6.50
C LYS A 153 -19.92 -20.50 -5.33
N ASN A 154 -19.58 -21.74 -4.93
CA ASN A 154 -18.65 -22.02 -3.84
C ASN A 154 -17.21 -21.60 -4.23
N LEU A 155 -16.43 -21.07 -3.27
CA LEU A 155 -15.05 -20.59 -3.41
C LEU A 155 -14.14 -21.59 -4.15
N ILE A 156 -14.37 -22.88 -3.96
CA ILE A 156 -13.62 -23.97 -4.60
C ILE A 156 -13.70 -23.92 -6.14
N TYR A 157 -14.83 -23.52 -6.71
CA TYR A 157 -14.98 -23.42 -8.16
C TYR A 157 -14.11 -22.31 -8.72
N PHE A 158 -14.17 -21.11 -8.13
CA PHE A 158 -13.33 -20.00 -8.57
C PHE A 158 -11.84 -20.29 -8.38
N LEU A 159 -11.46 -21.02 -7.33
CA LEU A 159 -10.06 -21.45 -7.15
C LEU A 159 -9.59 -22.38 -8.27
N LYS A 160 -10.47 -23.23 -8.80
CA LYS A 160 -10.16 -24.08 -9.96
C LYS A 160 -10.00 -23.23 -11.23
N ASP A 161 -10.93 -22.32 -11.48
CA ASP A 161 -10.95 -21.44 -12.65
C ASP A 161 -9.71 -20.50 -12.70
N LEU A 162 -9.11 -20.21 -11.54
CA LEU A 162 -7.86 -19.43 -11.44
C LEU A 162 -6.66 -20.13 -12.09
N PHE A 163 -6.73 -21.46 -12.26
CA PHE A 163 -5.73 -22.27 -12.96
C PHE A 163 -6.14 -22.64 -14.39
N ASP A 164 -7.24 -22.09 -14.91
CA ASP A 164 -7.67 -22.34 -16.29
C ASP A 164 -6.64 -21.80 -17.30
N SER A 165 -6.61 -22.34 -18.52
CA SER A 165 -5.83 -21.78 -19.61
C SER A 165 -6.37 -20.42 -20.10
N ASP A 166 -7.67 -20.15 -19.96
CA ASP A 166 -8.30 -18.91 -20.41
C ASP A 166 -8.00 -17.72 -19.48
N ILE A 167 -7.55 -16.59 -20.07
CA ILE A 167 -7.16 -15.38 -19.34
C ILE A 167 -8.37 -14.59 -18.84
N GLU A 168 -9.48 -14.57 -19.58
CA GLU A 168 -10.71 -13.89 -19.17
C GLU A 168 -11.39 -14.63 -18.01
N GLU A 169 -11.40 -15.96 -18.06
CA GLU A 169 -11.91 -16.78 -16.96
C GLU A 169 -11.06 -16.60 -15.69
N LYS A 170 -9.72 -16.57 -15.83
CA LYS A 170 -8.80 -16.25 -14.73
C LYS A 170 -9.07 -14.89 -14.10
N ASP A 171 -9.27 -13.85 -14.91
CA ASP A 171 -9.55 -12.50 -14.43
C ASP A 171 -10.89 -12.43 -13.68
N LEU A 172 -11.92 -13.10 -14.21
CA LEU A 172 -13.22 -13.21 -13.55
C LEU A 172 -13.10 -13.95 -12.22
N ALA A 173 -12.43 -15.10 -12.20
CA ALA A 173 -12.21 -15.90 -11.00
C ALA A 173 -11.44 -15.11 -9.91
N ALA A 174 -10.37 -14.41 -10.29
CA ALA A 174 -9.60 -13.58 -9.37
C ALA A 174 -10.45 -12.48 -8.74
N LYS A 175 -11.30 -11.82 -9.54
CA LYS A 175 -12.24 -10.80 -9.05
C LYS A 175 -13.24 -11.40 -8.09
N GLU A 176 -13.87 -12.53 -8.42
CA GLU A 176 -14.87 -13.18 -7.55
C GLU A 176 -14.26 -13.67 -6.22
N ILE A 177 -13.05 -14.22 -6.24
CA ILE A 177 -12.32 -14.57 -5.01
C ILE A 177 -12.06 -13.33 -4.16
N GLU A 178 -11.59 -12.23 -4.75
CA GLU A 178 -11.42 -10.95 -4.04
C GLU A 178 -12.72 -10.51 -3.34
N LYS A 179 -13.88 -10.63 -4.02
CA LYS A 179 -15.18 -10.27 -3.43
C LYS A 179 -15.48 -11.06 -2.16
N ILE A 180 -15.12 -12.35 -2.15
CA ILE A 180 -15.37 -13.26 -1.03
C ILE A 180 -14.41 -12.98 0.13
N ILE A 181 -13.11 -12.86 -0.16
CA ILE A 181 -12.07 -12.77 0.88
C ILE A 181 -11.94 -11.37 1.48
N ALA A 182 -12.15 -10.31 0.71
CA ALA A 182 -11.97 -8.92 1.15
C ALA A 182 -12.74 -8.59 2.44
N PRO A 183 -14.04 -8.92 2.59
CA PRO A 183 -14.76 -8.63 3.83
C PRO A 183 -14.24 -9.46 5.01
N ILE A 184 -13.93 -10.74 4.81
CA ILE A 184 -13.39 -11.63 5.85
C ILE A 184 -12.05 -11.11 6.36
N CYS A 185 -11.14 -10.79 5.41
CA CYS A 185 -9.83 -10.21 5.69
C CYS A 185 -9.97 -8.81 6.30
N GLY A 186 -10.92 -8.00 5.84
CA GLY A 186 -11.19 -6.67 6.36
C GLY A 186 -11.65 -6.67 7.81
N ILE A 187 -12.65 -7.50 8.16
CA ILE A 187 -13.15 -7.63 9.54
C ILE A 187 -12.06 -8.19 10.45
N THR A 188 -11.47 -9.32 10.06
CA THR A 188 -10.41 -9.98 10.84
C THR A 188 -9.23 -9.03 11.05
N GLY A 189 -8.80 -8.37 9.98
CA GLY A 189 -7.71 -7.41 10.02
C GLY A 189 -8.03 -6.21 10.91
N PHE A 190 -9.21 -5.62 10.75
CA PHE A 190 -9.62 -4.44 11.51
C PHE A 190 -9.68 -4.76 13.01
N PHE A 191 -10.31 -5.88 13.39
CA PHE A 191 -10.39 -6.32 14.78
C PHE A 191 -9.01 -6.59 15.37
N THR A 192 -8.20 -7.41 14.69
CA THR A 192 -6.89 -7.79 15.20
C THR A 192 -5.95 -6.60 15.36
N THR A 193 -5.97 -5.67 14.40
CA THR A 193 -5.21 -4.41 14.44
C THR A 193 -5.69 -3.51 15.58
N SER A 194 -7.00 -3.32 15.72
CA SER A 194 -7.57 -2.42 16.74
C SER A 194 -7.27 -2.91 18.16
N VAL A 195 -7.31 -4.23 18.38
CA VAL A 195 -7.16 -4.82 19.71
C VAL A 195 -5.70 -5.15 20.00
N PHE A 196 -5.08 -6.00 19.17
CA PHE A 196 -3.78 -6.59 19.50
C PHE A 196 -2.61 -5.66 19.23
N ASN A 197 -2.69 -4.69 18.30
CA ASN A 197 -1.59 -3.71 18.17
C ASN A 197 -1.52 -2.78 19.38
N ILE A 198 -2.67 -2.40 19.95
CA ILE A 198 -2.71 -1.58 21.17
C ILE A 198 -2.19 -2.37 22.37
N ILE A 199 -2.60 -3.63 22.51
CA ILE A 199 -2.09 -4.51 23.56
C ILE A 199 -0.57 -4.72 23.38
N LYS A 200 -0.10 -5.03 22.17
CA LYS A 200 1.32 -5.19 21.83
C LYS A 200 2.12 -3.94 22.21
N ALA A 201 1.63 -2.75 21.84
CA ALA A 201 2.28 -1.48 22.18
C ALA A 201 2.38 -1.26 23.70
N SER A 202 1.30 -1.55 24.43
CA SER A 202 1.25 -1.45 25.89
C SER A 202 2.20 -2.44 26.58
N PHE A 203 2.28 -3.67 26.08
CA PHE A 203 3.17 -4.72 26.59
C PHE A 203 4.64 -4.36 26.38
N LYS A 204 4.98 -3.84 25.18
CA LYS A 204 6.32 -3.30 24.89
C LYS A 204 6.68 -2.12 25.79
N LEU A 205 5.71 -1.25 26.09
CA LEU A 205 5.92 -0.15 27.04
C LEU A 205 6.26 -0.60 28.45
N VAL A 206 6.02 -1.86 28.86
CA VAL A 206 6.42 -2.37 30.17
C VAL A 206 7.49 -3.46 30.09
N ASN A 207 8.19 -3.54 28.94
CA ASN A 207 9.22 -4.56 28.66
C ASN A 207 8.73 -6.00 28.85
N ARG A 208 7.46 -6.26 28.49
CA ARG A 208 6.91 -7.61 28.43
C ARG A 208 6.61 -7.93 26.98
N GLU A 209 7.24 -8.96 26.43
CA GLU A 209 6.87 -9.48 25.11
C GLU A 209 6.01 -10.72 25.26
N ASN A 210 4.99 -10.84 24.41
CA ASN A 210 4.13 -12.02 24.36
C ASN A 210 4.00 -12.47 22.91
N LYS A 211 4.48 -13.68 22.62
CA LYS A 211 4.51 -14.24 21.26
C LYS A 211 3.11 -14.37 20.66
N ILE A 212 2.10 -14.73 21.45
CA ILE A 212 0.71 -14.85 20.99
C ILE A 212 0.15 -13.48 20.61
N ILE A 213 0.41 -12.45 21.42
CA ILE A 213 0.00 -11.07 21.11
C ILE A 213 0.73 -10.56 19.86
N ASN A 214 2.03 -10.84 19.72
CA ASN A 214 2.81 -10.46 18.53
C ASN A 214 2.29 -11.15 17.26
N PHE A 215 1.93 -12.42 17.36
CA PHE A 215 1.29 -13.17 16.29
C PHE A 215 -0.05 -12.55 15.90
N LEU A 216 -0.96 -12.36 16.87
CA LEU A 216 -2.30 -11.82 16.62
C LEU A 216 -2.27 -10.40 16.07
N ALA A 217 -1.34 -9.56 16.52
CA ALA A 217 -1.06 -8.25 15.94
C ALA A 217 -0.64 -8.35 14.45
N SER A 218 0.17 -9.36 14.11
CA SER A 218 0.67 -9.58 12.75
C SER A 218 -0.38 -10.19 11.81
N VAL A 219 -1.39 -10.90 12.34
CA VAL A 219 -2.55 -11.39 11.56
C VAL A 219 -3.27 -10.23 10.87
N GLY A 220 -3.30 -9.06 11.50
CA GLY A 220 -3.84 -7.85 10.90
C GLY A 220 -3.14 -7.49 9.60
N THR A 221 -1.82 -7.60 9.54
CA THR A 221 -1.01 -7.37 8.33
C THR A 221 -1.20 -8.50 7.32
N MET A 222 -1.15 -9.75 7.76
CA MET A 222 -1.34 -10.92 6.90
C MET A 222 -2.65 -10.84 6.10
N THR A 223 -3.77 -10.55 6.76
CA THR A 223 -5.10 -10.49 6.12
C THR A 223 -5.17 -9.40 5.05
N GLN A 224 -4.59 -8.23 5.29
CA GLN A 224 -4.49 -7.17 4.28
C GLN A 224 -3.67 -7.61 3.06
N HIS A 225 -2.60 -8.37 3.26
CA HIS A 225 -1.75 -8.84 2.17
C HIS A 225 -2.32 -10.05 1.41
N ILE A 226 -3.19 -10.84 2.04
CA ILE A 226 -4.03 -11.83 1.34
C ILE A 226 -4.96 -11.10 0.36
N ASP A 227 -5.65 -10.04 0.80
CA ASP A 227 -6.49 -9.23 -0.10
C ASP A 227 -5.68 -8.64 -1.28
N TYR A 228 -4.54 -8.02 -0.98
CA TYR A 228 -3.67 -7.41 -1.99
C TYR A 228 -3.08 -8.40 -3.00
N LEU A 229 -2.89 -9.66 -2.59
CA LEU A 229 -2.45 -10.73 -3.47
C LEU A 229 -3.44 -10.90 -4.62
N PHE A 230 -4.72 -11.09 -4.30
CA PHE A 230 -5.77 -11.30 -5.30
C PHE A 230 -6.15 -10.00 -6.01
N ARG A 231 -6.29 -8.90 -5.28
CA ARG A 231 -6.76 -7.61 -5.81
C ARG A 231 -5.77 -6.94 -6.75
N PHE A 232 -4.46 -7.11 -6.52
CA PHE A 232 -3.46 -6.36 -7.26
C PHE A 232 -2.40 -7.24 -7.92
N SER A 233 -1.78 -8.16 -7.18
CA SER A 233 -0.60 -8.91 -7.70
C SER A 233 -1.01 -9.93 -8.75
N LEU A 234 -2.07 -10.68 -8.47
CA LEU A 234 -2.65 -11.65 -9.39
C LEU A 234 -3.21 -10.94 -10.63
N THR A 235 -3.93 -9.83 -10.47
CA THR A 235 -4.41 -9.02 -11.59
C THR A 235 -3.27 -8.50 -12.47
N ALA A 236 -2.15 -8.05 -11.88
CA ALA A 236 -0.98 -7.64 -12.64
C ALA A 236 -0.36 -8.80 -13.44
N LEU A 237 -0.31 -10.01 -12.86
CA LEU A 237 0.17 -11.21 -13.54
C LEU A 237 -0.74 -11.63 -14.69
N ILE A 238 -2.06 -11.62 -14.48
CA ILE A 238 -3.05 -11.95 -15.52
C ILE A 238 -2.96 -10.94 -16.67
N ASN A 239 -2.84 -9.64 -16.37
CA ASN A 239 -2.65 -8.61 -17.40
C ASN A 239 -1.34 -8.78 -18.19
N TYR A 240 -0.26 -9.20 -17.51
CA TYR A 240 1.01 -9.53 -18.16
C TYR A 240 0.85 -10.74 -19.10
N GLN A 241 0.21 -11.82 -18.65
CA GLN A 241 -0.07 -13.01 -19.45
C GLN A 241 -0.96 -12.69 -20.66
N GLY A 242 -1.92 -11.78 -20.49
CA GLY A 242 -2.79 -11.27 -21.55
C GLY A 242 -2.16 -10.25 -22.50
N GLY A 243 -0.84 -10.01 -22.41
CA GLY A 243 -0.10 -9.18 -23.37
C GLY A 243 -0.29 -7.66 -23.23
N LYS A 244 -0.96 -7.17 -22.18
CA LYS A 244 -1.12 -5.73 -21.92
C LYS A 244 0.13 -5.19 -21.20
N SER A 245 0.80 -4.16 -21.75
CA SER A 245 1.88 -3.40 -21.07
C SER A 245 2.93 -4.32 -20.41
N GLN A 246 3.58 -5.18 -21.21
CA GLN A 246 4.28 -6.38 -20.73
C GLN A 246 5.37 -6.11 -19.67
N SER A 247 6.20 -5.08 -19.82
CA SER A 247 7.30 -4.82 -18.89
C SER A 247 6.83 -4.29 -17.52
N ASN A 248 5.88 -3.36 -17.51
CA ASN A 248 5.36 -2.74 -16.29
C ASN A 248 4.58 -3.76 -15.44
N ASN A 249 3.70 -4.54 -16.07
CA ASN A 249 2.87 -5.52 -15.36
C ASN A 249 3.70 -6.69 -14.80
N LYS A 250 4.77 -7.12 -15.50
CA LYS A 250 5.71 -8.12 -14.97
C LYS A 250 6.38 -7.63 -13.69
N LEU A 251 6.91 -6.40 -13.70
CA LEU A 251 7.56 -5.81 -12.52
C LEU A 251 6.57 -5.65 -11.36
N LEU A 252 5.36 -5.14 -11.64
CA LEU A 252 4.32 -5.00 -10.62
C LEU A 252 3.91 -6.34 -10.03
N ALA A 253 3.73 -7.38 -10.86
CA ALA A 253 3.44 -8.72 -10.39
C ALA A 253 4.56 -9.22 -9.47
N SER A 254 5.83 -9.15 -9.91
CA SER A 254 6.96 -9.60 -9.09
C SER A 254 7.05 -8.87 -7.75
N LEU A 255 7.00 -7.53 -7.76
CA LEU A 255 7.04 -6.73 -6.52
C LEU A 255 5.85 -7.05 -5.60
N GLY A 256 4.65 -7.18 -6.19
CA GLY A 256 3.42 -7.47 -5.46
C GLY A 256 3.43 -8.86 -4.82
N PHE A 257 3.81 -9.90 -5.57
CA PHE A 257 3.95 -11.25 -5.04
C PHE A 257 5.00 -11.30 -3.93
N THR A 258 6.19 -10.70 -4.12
CA THR A 258 7.21 -10.66 -3.07
C THR A 258 6.70 -9.93 -1.82
N ALA A 259 6.10 -8.75 -1.97
CA ALA A 259 5.53 -7.99 -0.85
C ALA A 259 4.48 -8.81 -0.09
N ASN A 260 3.54 -9.42 -0.81
CA ASN A 260 2.45 -10.17 -0.20
C ASN A 260 2.93 -11.45 0.46
N THR A 261 3.78 -12.25 -0.19
CA THR A 261 4.34 -13.47 0.41
C THR A 261 5.10 -13.17 1.69
N LEU A 262 5.94 -12.13 1.71
CA LEU A 262 6.68 -11.75 2.92
C LEU A 262 5.73 -11.36 4.06
N ASN A 263 4.73 -10.54 3.78
CA ASN A 263 3.80 -10.09 4.83
C ASN A 263 2.80 -11.17 5.27
N ILE A 264 2.46 -12.12 4.39
CA ILE A 264 1.64 -13.29 4.73
C ILE A 264 2.39 -14.23 5.67
N ALA A 265 3.69 -14.45 5.42
CA ALA A 265 4.51 -15.32 6.25
C ALA A 265 5.07 -14.62 7.51
N LEU A 266 4.92 -13.29 7.64
CA LEU A 266 5.39 -12.53 8.80
C LEU A 266 4.92 -13.08 10.17
N PRO A 267 3.65 -13.49 10.36
CA PRO A 267 3.22 -14.07 11.64
C PRO A 267 3.92 -15.39 11.98
N LEU A 268 4.29 -16.18 10.96
CA LEU A 268 5.05 -17.43 11.16
C LEU A 268 6.48 -17.13 11.58
N VAL A 269 7.07 -16.10 10.96
CA VAL A 269 8.40 -15.62 11.31
C VAL A 269 8.42 -15.20 12.78
N GLU A 270 7.44 -14.44 13.28
CA GLU A 270 7.35 -14.01 14.70
C GLU A 270 7.38 -15.16 15.74
N PHE A 271 7.13 -16.42 15.34
CA PHE A 271 7.27 -17.58 16.23
C PHE A 271 8.70 -18.11 16.38
N PHE A 272 9.61 -17.76 15.47
CA PHE A 272 10.99 -18.18 15.57
C PHE A 272 11.65 -17.53 16.80
N PRO A 273 12.46 -18.29 17.56
CA PRO A 273 13.16 -17.76 18.71
C PRO A 273 14.14 -16.67 18.28
N SER A 274 13.96 -15.45 18.79
CA SER A 274 14.85 -14.30 18.53
C SER A 274 16.08 -14.28 19.45
N ASP A 275 16.20 -15.28 20.34
CA ASP A 275 17.15 -15.30 21.45
C ASP A 275 18.61 -15.50 20.98
N ASN A 276 18.80 -16.04 19.77
CA ASN A 276 20.10 -16.09 19.11
C ASN A 276 20.29 -14.86 18.21
N THR A 277 21.47 -14.25 18.31
CA THR A 277 21.92 -13.09 17.52
C THR A 277 21.64 -13.21 16.03
N PHE A 278 21.78 -14.40 15.44
CA PHE A 278 21.48 -14.63 14.02
C PHE A 278 19.98 -14.52 13.73
N LEU A 279 19.14 -15.23 14.49
CA LEU A 279 17.69 -15.23 14.29
C LEU A 279 17.07 -13.86 14.57
N GLY A 280 17.58 -13.13 15.56
CA GLY A 280 17.19 -11.74 15.81
C GLY A 280 17.57 -10.79 14.67
N LYS A 281 18.72 -10.97 14.02
CA LYS A 281 19.10 -10.22 12.80
C LYS A 281 18.21 -10.59 11.62
N PHE A 282 17.93 -11.89 11.43
CA PHE A 282 17.02 -12.38 10.39
C PHE A 282 15.61 -11.80 10.53
N HIS A 283 15.04 -11.79 11.73
CA HIS A 283 13.73 -11.17 12.02
C HIS A 283 13.67 -9.71 11.59
N ARG A 284 14.64 -8.91 12.03
CA ARG A 284 14.70 -7.49 11.71
C ARG A 284 14.84 -7.27 10.21
N LEU A 285 15.70 -8.05 9.54
CA LEU A 285 15.86 -7.98 8.09
C LEU A 285 14.57 -8.36 7.35
N TYR A 286 13.88 -9.41 7.80
CA TYR A 286 12.63 -9.87 7.20
C TYR A 286 11.54 -8.80 7.29
N GLN A 287 11.38 -8.16 8.45
CA GLN A 287 10.43 -7.05 8.65
C GLN A 287 10.74 -5.86 7.75
N GLU A 288 12.02 -5.50 7.60
CA GLU A 288 12.44 -4.39 6.72
C GLU A 288 12.17 -4.71 5.24
N LEU A 289 12.45 -5.94 4.79
CA LEU A 289 12.13 -6.37 3.43
C LEU A 289 10.62 -6.40 3.19
N ALA A 290 9.84 -6.96 4.11
CA ALA A 290 8.37 -7.01 4.00
C ALA A 290 7.77 -5.60 3.86
N THR A 291 8.26 -4.64 4.64
CA THR A 291 7.85 -3.24 4.58
C THR A 291 8.32 -2.57 3.28
N GLY A 292 9.58 -2.78 2.91
CA GLY A 292 10.21 -2.18 1.74
C GLY A 292 9.60 -2.63 0.42
N PHE A 293 9.34 -3.92 0.25
CA PHE A 293 8.67 -4.43 -0.95
C PHE A 293 7.23 -3.92 -1.06
N THR A 294 6.50 -3.82 0.06
CA THR A 294 5.16 -3.22 0.08
C THR A 294 5.21 -1.76 -0.36
N ALA A 295 6.18 -1.01 0.18
CA ALA A 295 6.41 0.37 -0.19
C ALA A 295 6.74 0.54 -1.68
N ALA A 296 7.66 -0.26 -2.19
CA ALA A 296 8.06 -0.26 -3.59
C ALA A 296 6.90 -0.61 -4.51
N PHE A 297 6.12 -1.65 -4.18
CA PHE A 297 4.96 -2.08 -4.96
C PHE A 297 3.93 -0.95 -5.13
N PHE A 298 3.45 -0.36 -4.04
CA PHE A 298 2.43 0.67 -4.12
C PHE A 298 2.92 1.96 -4.78
N SER A 299 4.17 2.34 -4.55
CA SER A 299 4.75 3.54 -5.16
C SER A 299 4.96 3.35 -6.68
N THR A 300 5.44 2.17 -7.09
CA THR A 300 5.63 1.81 -8.51
C THR A 300 4.29 1.72 -9.23
N ARG A 301 3.29 1.08 -8.61
CA ARG A 301 1.94 0.99 -9.17
C ARG A 301 1.38 2.38 -9.47
N ARG A 302 1.52 3.34 -8.54
CA ARG A 302 1.06 4.73 -8.74
C ARG A 302 1.80 5.44 -9.86
N HIS A 303 3.12 5.33 -9.87
CA HIS A 303 3.95 5.91 -10.92
C HIS A 303 3.51 5.42 -12.30
N PHE A 304 3.29 4.10 -12.46
CA PHE A 304 2.84 3.51 -13.71
C PHE A 304 1.41 3.90 -14.08
N MET A 305 0.48 3.99 -13.13
CA MET A 305 -0.88 4.50 -13.42
C MET A 305 -0.85 5.91 -14.03
N GLY A 306 -0.05 6.82 -13.46
CA GLY A 306 0.09 8.17 -14.00
C GLY A 306 0.78 8.19 -15.38
N LYS A 307 1.82 7.36 -15.55
CA LYS A 307 2.55 7.24 -16.82
C LYS A 307 1.66 6.69 -17.94
N GLU A 308 0.97 5.57 -17.72
CA GLU A 308 0.10 4.94 -18.71
C GLU A 308 -1.08 5.85 -19.08
N TRP A 309 -1.62 6.60 -18.12
CA TRP A 309 -2.67 7.58 -18.42
C TRP A 309 -2.16 8.67 -19.37
N LEU A 310 -0.98 9.23 -19.10
CA LEU A 310 -0.38 10.26 -19.96
C LEU A 310 -0.09 9.72 -21.35
N GLU A 311 0.45 8.50 -21.46
CA GLU A 311 0.73 7.87 -22.76
C GLU A 311 -0.53 7.65 -23.60
N LYS A 312 -1.68 7.38 -22.97
CA LYS A 312 -2.96 7.15 -23.66
C LYS A 312 -3.73 8.43 -24.01
N ASN A 313 -3.48 9.54 -23.29
CA ASN A 313 -4.32 10.74 -23.34
C ASN A 313 -3.57 12.02 -23.76
N VAL A 314 -2.24 11.97 -23.93
CA VAL A 314 -1.48 13.05 -24.54
C VAL A 314 -1.39 12.75 -26.03
N GLU A 315 -1.98 13.62 -26.86
CA GLU A 315 -1.88 13.53 -28.32
C GLU A 315 -0.41 13.36 -28.72
N SER A 316 -0.14 12.40 -29.61
CA SER A 316 1.21 12.19 -30.10
C SER A 316 1.67 13.44 -30.86
N VAL A 317 2.98 13.68 -30.91
CA VAL A 317 3.54 14.78 -31.73
C VAL A 317 3.07 14.64 -33.18
N GLU A 318 2.89 13.41 -33.67
CA GLU A 318 2.38 13.10 -35.00
C GLU A 318 0.89 13.46 -35.18
N GLU A 319 0.05 13.27 -34.16
CA GLU A 319 -1.35 13.74 -34.18
C GLU A 319 -1.44 15.26 -34.19
N VAL A 320 -0.62 15.93 -33.38
CA VAL A 320 -0.57 17.40 -33.32
C VAL A 320 -0.06 17.97 -34.64
N VAL A 321 1.05 17.41 -35.17
CA VAL A 321 1.59 17.79 -36.48
C VAL A 321 0.59 17.48 -37.59
N GLY A 322 -0.10 16.34 -37.55
CA GLY A 322 -1.15 15.99 -38.50
C GLY A 322 -2.34 16.94 -38.49
N LYS A 323 -2.71 17.48 -37.31
CA LYS A 323 -3.73 18.53 -37.18
C LYS A 323 -3.24 19.88 -37.68
N ILE A 324 -1.97 20.23 -37.45
CA ILE A 324 -1.36 21.46 -37.97
C ILE A 324 -1.29 21.41 -39.51
N VAL A 325 -0.93 20.26 -40.09
CA VAL A 325 -0.85 20.06 -41.55
C VAL A 325 -2.25 20.01 -42.19
N LYS A 326 -3.28 19.58 -41.46
CA LYS A 326 -4.68 19.57 -41.91
C LYS A 326 -5.48 20.81 -41.55
N ALA A 327 -4.90 21.77 -40.82
CA ALA A 327 -5.56 23.03 -40.56
C ALA A 327 -5.65 23.78 -41.90
N PRO A 328 -6.85 24.13 -42.38
CA PRO A 328 -6.96 24.97 -43.56
C PRO A 328 -6.19 26.25 -43.29
N GLU A 329 -5.34 26.66 -44.25
CA GLU A 329 -4.64 27.94 -44.19
C GLU A 329 -5.63 28.99 -43.73
N ALA A 330 -5.35 29.62 -42.60
CA ALA A 330 -6.14 30.73 -42.13
C ALA A 330 -6.16 31.75 -43.25
N VAL A 331 -7.31 31.86 -43.93
CA VAL A 331 -7.54 32.89 -44.93
C VAL A 331 -7.47 34.19 -44.16
N LEU A 332 -6.32 34.85 -44.24
CA LEU A 332 -6.19 36.26 -43.94
C LEU A 332 -7.10 37.00 -44.92
N VAL A 333 -8.32 37.29 -44.48
CA VAL A 333 -9.21 38.29 -45.10
C VAL A 333 -9.12 39.56 -44.27
#